data_AF-A0A956R8R1-F1
#
_entry.id   AF-A0A956R8R1-F1
#
_cell.length_a   1.000
_cell.length_b   1.000
_cell.length_c   1.000
_cell.angle_alpha   90.00
_cell.angle_beta   90.00
_cell.angle_gamma   90.00
#
_symmetry.space_group_name_H-M   'P 1'
#
loop_
_entity.id
_entity.type
_entity.pdbx_description
1 polymer ?
#
loop_
_entity_poly.entity_id
_entity_poly.type
_entity_poly.pdbx_seq_one_letter_code
_entity_poly.pdbx_strand_id
1 'polypeptide(L)'
;MSTSRTTKVGWALVATGVLLKLAFVALAVLLPLLGVWVASSLAAHFDGPLWVSLVAGGLCFPLLPLCWDAWASWRRRRRDAVRPRVLTAFDRLVLRTLVINVVFVGGLLALFPASVFEALSTRGDWMLGESEAPWADQTRRALFGTAERLSWLHDATHDNAYEDLIDPSLTQTRSDDGTAPRAGEDRRTVEPSAPAVSPGDLYRTDGWPFAPTLHPAVVELPPEHETSIESVARYLVAREADPVQRVKALHDYVADRVAYDVPALRSGQFPPQDAESVFRRRTAVCAGSAALLAALGEAAGIEIVVVVGDARDSDGLFDGTGHAWNAINLDGRWYLADPTWDAGHVSGDTFSK
;
A
#
# COMPACT_ATOMS: atom_id res chain seq x y z
N MET A 1 13.55 -17.35 -58.10
CA MET A 1 13.25 -17.48 -56.65
C MET A 1 13.70 -16.27 -55.80
N SER A 2 13.69 -15.03 -56.33
CA SER A 2 14.15 -13.84 -55.57
C SER A 2 13.03 -12.91 -55.07
N THR A 3 11.81 -13.06 -55.58
CA THR A 3 10.71 -12.10 -55.35
C THR A 3 9.91 -12.29 -54.06
N SER A 4 10.05 -13.40 -53.33
CA SER A 4 9.23 -13.65 -52.12
C SER A 4 9.87 -13.18 -50.81
N ARG A 5 11.19 -12.92 -50.77
CA ARG A 5 11.86 -12.36 -49.57
C ARG A 5 11.66 -10.86 -49.46
N THR A 6 11.67 -10.13 -50.57
CA THR A 6 11.50 -8.66 -50.59
C THR A 6 10.09 -8.23 -50.20
N THR A 7 9.07 -9.02 -50.55
CA THR A 7 7.67 -8.74 -50.16
C THR A 7 7.41 -8.98 -48.67
N LYS A 8 7.97 -10.05 -48.08
CA LYS A 8 7.84 -10.33 -46.64
C LYS A 8 8.50 -9.26 -45.76
N VAL A 9 9.67 -8.75 -46.16
CA VAL A 9 10.36 -7.65 -45.46
C VAL A 9 9.57 -6.35 -45.56
N GLY A 10 8.97 -6.05 -46.71
CA GLY A 10 8.09 -4.89 -46.89
C GLY A 10 6.85 -4.93 -46.00
N TRP A 11 6.18 -6.09 -45.92
CA TRP A 11 5.01 -6.28 -45.04
C TRP A 11 5.36 -6.16 -43.55
N ALA A 12 6.50 -6.71 -43.13
CA ALA A 12 6.96 -6.60 -41.75
C ALA A 12 7.22 -5.13 -41.35
N LEU A 13 7.88 -4.35 -42.22
CA LEU A 13 8.15 -2.92 -41.96
C LEU A 13 6.86 -2.09 -41.88
N VAL A 14 5.88 -2.36 -42.75
CA VAL A 14 4.57 -1.69 -42.72
C VAL A 14 3.81 -2.07 -41.45
N ALA A 15 3.78 -3.35 -41.08
CA ALA A 15 3.13 -3.81 -39.86
C ALA A 15 3.76 -3.18 -38.61
N THR A 16 5.09 -3.16 -38.51
CA THR A 16 5.81 -2.47 -37.42
C THR A 16 5.48 -0.98 -37.38
N GLY A 17 5.42 -0.30 -38.53
CA GLY A 17 5.05 1.11 -38.61
C GLY A 17 3.61 1.40 -38.16
N VAL A 18 2.67 0.51 -38.47
CA VAL A 18 1.28 0.61 -38.00
C VAL A 18 1.20 0.38 -36.49
N LEU A 19 1.86 -0.67 -35.97
CA LEU A 19 1.90 -0.97 -34.54
C LEU A 19 2.50 0.19 -33.74
N LEU A 20 3.60 0.78 -34.23
CA LEU A 20 4.22 1.93 -33.59
C LEU A 20 3.28 3.14 -33.56
N LYS A 21 2.56 3.41 -34.65
CA LYS A 21 1.55 4.49 -34.69
C LYS A 21 0.42 4.23 -33.70
N LEU A 22 -0.11 3.02 -33.64
CA LEU A 22 -1.15 2.65 -32.68
C LEU A 22 -0.65 2.82 -31.24
N ALA A 23 0.59 2.44 -30.95
CA ALA A 23 1.21 2.63 -29.64
C ALA A 23 1.33 4.13 -29.28
N PHE A 24 1.77 4.98 -30.22
CA PHE A 24 1.84 6.43 -29.99
C PHE A 24 0.47 7.07 -29.78
N VAL A 25 -0.56 6.61 -30.50
CA VAL A 25 -1.94 7.09 -30.29
C VAL A 25 -2.47 6.64 -28.93
N ALA A 26 -2.26 5.38 -28.57
CA ALA A 26 -2.62 4.89 -27.25
C ALA A 26 -1.93 5.71 -26.15
N LEU A 27 -0.63 5.97 -26.27
CA LEU A 27 0.10 6.79 -25.31
C LEU A 27 -0.43 8.23 -25.25
N ALA A 28 -0.83 8.82 -26.38
CA ALA A 28 -1.41 10.16 -26.43
C ALA A 28 -2.81 10.25 -25.80
N VAL A 29 -3.46 9.11 -25.52
CA VAL A 29 -4.71 9.02 -24.75
C VAL A 29 -4.43 8.68 -23.29
N LEU A 30 -3.57 7.70 -23.05
CA LEU A 30 -3.26 7.19 -21.71
C LEU A 30 -2.49 8.22 -20.86
N LEU A 31 -1.53 8.95 -21.45
CA LEU A 31 -0.69 9.88 -20.70
C LEU A 31 -1.47 11.10 -20.17
N PRO A 32 -2.39 11.72 -20.91
CA PRO A 32 -3.31 12.71 -20.34
C PRO A 32 -4.21 12.15 -19.24
N LEU A 33 -4.74 10.92 -19.40
CA LEU A 33 -5.55 10.28 -18.36
C LEU A 33 -4.74 10.06 -17.09
N LEU A 34 -3.50 9.58 -17.22
CA LEU A 34 -2.55 9.46 -16.11
C LEU A 34 -2.28 10.82 -15.46
N GLY A 35 -2.04 11.87 -16.25
CA GLY A 35 -1.81 13.22 -15.73
C GLY A 35 -3.00 13.77 -14.95
N VAL A 36 -4.23 13.59 -15.47
CA VAL A 36 -5.46 13.98 -14.75
C VAL A 36 -5.63 13.16 -13.50
N TRP A 37 -5.41 11.84 -13.55
CA TRP A 37 -5.50 10.97 -12.39
C TRP A 37 -4.52 11.42 -11.31
N VAL A 38 -3.22 11.52 -11.60
CA VAL A 38 -2.19 12.00 -10.66
C VAL A 38 -2.53 13.38 -10.08
N ALA A 39 -2.88 14.34 -10.93
CA ALA A 39 -3.23 15.69 -10.48
C ALA A 39 -4.51 15.71 -9.62
N SER A 40 -5.50 14.89 -9.95
CA SER A 40 -6.75 14.80 -9.19
C SER A 40 -6.57 14.10 -7.86
N SER A 41 -5.74 13.04 -7.81
CA SER A 41 -5.39 12.35 -6.57
C SER A 41 -4.58 13.26 -5.64
N LEU A 42 -3.62 14.02 -6.17
CA LEU A 42 -2.90 15.04 -5.41
C LEU A 42 -3.84 16.13 -4.86
N ALA A 43 -4.78 16.60 -5.68
CA ALA A 43 -5.78 17.57 -5.23
C ALA A 43 -6.65 16.97 -4.11
N ALA A 44 -7.13 15.73 -4.25
CA ALA A 44 -7.90 15.04 -3.22
C ALA A 44 -7.08 14.79 -1.94
N HIS A 45 -5.79 14.53 -2.07
CA HIS A 45 -4.87 14.30 -0.96
C HIS A 45 -4.61 15.57 -0.13
N PHE A 46 -4.51 16.72 -0.78
CA PHE A 46 -4.33 18.03 -0.12
C PHE A 46 -5.65 18.78 0.16
N ASP A 47 -6.79 18.09 0.14
CA ASP A 47 -8.14 18.69 0.27
C ASP A 47 -8.38 19.89 -0.66
N GLY A 48 -7.72 19.87 -1.82
CA GLY A 48 -7.77 20.88 -2.85
C GLY A 48 -8.97 20.71 -3.80
N PRO A 49 -9.30 21.76 -4.55
CA PRO A 49 -10.40 21.72 -5.51
C PRO A 49 -10.10 20.79 -6.71
N LEU A 50 -10.85 19.69 -6.82
CA LEU A 50 -10.75 18.71 -7.91
C LEU A 50 -10.91 19.32 -9.33
N TRP A 51 -11.64 20.42 -9.45
CA TRP A 51 -11.83 21.09 -10.74
C TRP A 51 -10.52 21.65 -11.32
N VAL A 52 -9.51 21.95 -10.49
CA VAL A 52 -8.19 22.40 -10.96
C VAL A 52 -7.53 21.32 -11.80
N SER A 53 -7.63 20.06 -11.37
CA SER A 53 -7.07 18.91 -12.09
C SER A 53 -7.80 18.65 -13.40
N LEU A 54 -9.13 18.87 -13.44
CA LEU A 54 -9.91 18.79 -14.68
C LEU A 54 -9.55 19.91 -15.67
N VAL A 55 -9.34 21.14 -15.17
CA VAL A 55 -8.89 22.27 -16.00
C VAL A 55 -7.47 22.03 -16.51
N ALA A 56 -6.55 21.58 -15.66
CA ALA A 56 -5.19 21.21 -16.05
C ALA A 56 -5.20 20.08 -17.10
N GLY A 57 -6.08 19.09 -16.93
CA GLY A 57 -6.35 18.04 -17.90
C GLY A 57 -6.80 18.57 -19.25
N GLY A 58 -7.86 19.40 -19.27
CA GLY A 58 -8.39 20.02 -20.48
C GLY A 58 -7.37 20.91 -21.19
N LEU A 59 -6.51 21.60 -20.42
CA LEU A 59 -5.39 22.37 -20.94
C LEU A 59 -4.34 21.43 -21.58
N CYS A 60 -3.89 20.40 -20.88
CA CYS A 60 -2.88 19.47 -21.38
C CYS A 60 -3.38 18.60 -22.54
N PHE A 61 -4.69 18.36 -22.61
CA PHE A 61 -5.37 17.73 -23.74
C PHE A 61 -6.87 18.11 -23.78
N PRO A 62 -7.39 18.67 -24.91
CA PRO A 62 -6.70 18.90 -26.18
C PRO A 62 -6.20 20.34 -26.40
N LEU A 63 -6.41 21.28 -25.47
CA LEU A 63 -6.28 22.72 -25.75
C LEU A 63 -4.84 23.16 -26.10
N LEU A 64 -3.85 22.91 -25.24
CA LEU A 64 -2.46 23.30 -25.47
C LEU A 64 -1.86 22.64 -26.73
N PRO A 65 -2.06 21.33 -27.00
CA PRO A 65 -1.60 20.71 -28.24
C PRO A 65 -2.17 21.38 -29.50
N LEU A 66 -3.46 21.73 -29.49
CA LEU A 66 -4.14 22.40 -30.60
C LEU A 66 -3.63 23.83 -30.79
N CYS A 67 -3.53 24.61 -29.69
CA CYS A 67 -2.98 25.96 -29.71
C CYS A 67 -1.54 25.98 -30.22
N TRP A 68 -0.71 25.00 -29.81
CA TRP A 68 0.66 24.87 -30.29
C TRP A 68 0.71 24.49 -31.78
N ASP A 69 -0.13 23.59 -32.29
CA ASP A 69 -0.16 23.31 -33.74
C ASP A 69 -0.67 24.50 -34.56
N ALA A 70 -1.68 25.23 -34.07
CA ALA A 70 -2.19 26.44 -34.71
C ALA A 70 -1.13 27.53 -34.78
N TRP A 71 -0.46 27.83 -33.67
CA TRP A 71 0.62 28.81 -33.61
C TRP A 71 1.81 28.43 -34.48
N ALA A 72 2.26 27.17 -34.43
CA ALA A 72 3.37 26.69 -35.27
C ALA A 72 3.03 26.71 -36.76
N SER A 73 1.75 26.50 -37.12
CA SER A 73 1.27 26.61 -38.49
C SER A 73 1.22 28.08 -38.95
N TRP A 74 0.72 28.97 -38.12
CA TRP A 74 0.69 30.42 -38.38
C TRP A 74 2.09 31.01 -38.55
N ARG A 75 3.02 30.70 -37.64
CA ARG A 75 4.41 31.20 -37.68
C ARG A 75 5.17 30.75 -38.93
N ARG A 76 4.85 29.57 -39.46
CA ARG A 76 5.42 29.07 -40.71
C ARG A 76 4.86 29.75 -41.94
N ARG A 77 3.55 30.03 -41.98
CA ARG A 77 2.94 30.83 -43.07
C ARG A 77 3.59 32.21 -43.17
N ARG A 78 4.02 32.78 -42.04
CA ARG A 78 4.76 34.06 -42.00
C ARG A 78 6.22 33.98 -42.44
N ARG A 79 6.78 32.79 -42.64
CA ARG A 79 8.22 32.57 -42.89
C ARG A 79 8.52 31.98 -44.28
N ASP A 80 7.53 31.89 -45.18
CA ASP A 80 7.65 31.30 -46.52
C ASP A 80 8.47 30.00 -46.57
N ALA A 81 8.27 29.14 -45.56
CA ALA A 81 9.07 27.94 -45.41
C ALA A 81 8.67 26.86 -46.43
N VAL A 82 9.49 26.66 -47.47
CA VAL A 82 9.27 25.74 -48.61
C VAL A 82 9.58 24.26 -48.28
N ARG A 83 9.86 23.89 -47.02
CA ARG A 83 10.26 22.50 -46.71
C ARG A 83 9.06 21.53 -46.72
N PRO A 84 9.16 20.39 -47.41
CA PRO A 84 8.10 19.38 -47.44
C PRO A 84 7.85 18.79 -46.05
N ARG A 85 6.58 18.44 -45.77
CA ARG A 85 6.16 17.89 -44.47
C ARG A 85 6.49 16.40 -44.40
N VAL A 86 7.39 16.04 -43.49
CA VAL A 86 7.69 14.63 -43.16
C VAL A 86 6.60 14.02 -42.27
N LEU A 87 5.98 14.81 -41.39
CA LEU A 87 4.95 14.37 -40.43
C LEU A 87 3.56 14.89 -40.80
N THR A 88 2.54 14.03 -40.69
CA THR A 88 1.15 14.41 -40.93
C THR A 88 0.64 15.38 -39.86
N ALA A 89 -0.53 16.01 -40.08
CA ALA A 89 -1.13 16.88 -39.06
C ALA A 89 -1.44 16.13 -37.76
N PHE A 90 -1.94 14.90 -37.90
CA PHE A 90 -2.23 14.01 -36.80
C PHE A 90 -0.96 13.61 -36.02
N ASP A 91 0.11 13.20 -36.71
CA ASP A 91 1.38 12.83 -36.05
C ASP A 91 1.92 13.97 -35.19
N ARG A 92 1.85 15.20 -35.68
CA ARG A 92 2.32 16.36 -34.90
C ARG A 92 1.44 16.68 -33.70
N LEU A 93 0.14 16.42 -33.79
CA LEU A 93 -0.78 16.61 -32.66
C LEU A 93 -0.50 15.57 -31.57
N VAL A 94 -0.34 14.31 -31.96
CA VAL A 94 0.06 13.20 -31.09
C VAL A 94 1.38 13.53 -30.37
N LEU A 95 2.43 13.89 -31.13
CA LEU A 95 3.74 14.23 -30.54
C LEU A 95 3.68 15.41 -29.56
N ARG A 96 2.92 16.46 -29.87
CA ARG A 96 2.79 17.61 -28.95
C ARG A 96 2.00 17.25 -27.69
N THR A 97 0.96 16.44 -27.83
CA THR A 97 0.20 15.91 -26.69
C THR A 97 1.13 15.14 -25.77
N LEU A 98 1.96 14.26 -26.34
CA LEU A 98 2.96 13.51 -25.57
C LEU A 98 3.97 14.42 -24.87
N VAL A 99 4.57 15.37 -25.59
CA VAL A 99 5.54 16.30 -24.98
C VAL A 99 4.93 17.10 -23.84
N ILE A 100 3.74 17.67 -24.03
CA ILE A 100 3.05 18.45 -22.99
C ILE A 100 2.77 17.59 -21.76
N ASN A 101 2.23 16.38 -21.95
CA ASN A 101 1.85 15.54 -20.82
C ASN A 101 3.06 14.89 -20.13
N VAL A 102 4.16 14.59 -20.85
CA VAL A 102 5.43 14.18 -20.23
C VAL A 102 5.97 15.29 -19.34
N VAL A 103 5.96 16.55 -19.83
CA VAL A 103 6.41 17.69 -19.02
C VAL A 103 5.48 17.93 -17.84
N PHE A 104 4.17 17.80 -18.01
CA PHE A 104 3.19 17.97 -16.94
C PHE A 104 3.35 16.92 -15.84
N VAL A 105 3.32 15.63 -16.20
CA VAL A 105 3.48 14.51 -15.24
C VAL A 105 4.88 14.56 -14.61
N GLY A 106 5.92 14.78 -15.42
CA GLY A 106 7.28 14.92 -14.90
C GLY A 106 7.44 16.12 -13.96
N GLY A 107 6.75 17.22 -14.22
CA GLY A 107 6.68 18.37 -13.33
C GLY A 107 5.99 18.05 -12.00
N LEU A 108 4.87 17.33 -12.02
CA LEU A 108 4.20 16.88 -10.79
C LEU A 108 5.11 15.94 -9.98
N LEU A 109 5.77 14.98 -10.63
CA LEU A 109 6.72 14.08 -9.97
C LEU A 109 7.93 14.82 -9.40
N ALA A 110 8.43 15.85 -10.07
CA ALA A 110 9.57 16.64 -9.60
C ALA A 110 9.21 17.59 -8.44
N LEU A 111 7.97 18.10 -8.43
CA LEU A 111 7.49 19.04 -7.41
C LEU A 111 6.93 18.32 -6.17
N PHE A 112 6.35 17.13 -6.34
CA PHE A 112 5.71 16.35 -5.29
C PHE A 112 6.18 14.89 -5.29
N PRO A 113 7.49 14.62 -5.19
CA PRO A 113 8.03 13.27 -5.37
C PRO A 113 7.50 12.27 -4.32
N ALA A 114 7.38 12.72 -3.07
CA ALA A 114 6.83 11.95 -1.97
C ALA A 114 5.30 11.76 -2.07
N SER A 115 4.58 12.88 -2.25
CA SER A 115 3.13 12.89 -2.16
C SER A 115 2.43 12.26 -3.36
N VAL A 116 3.09 12.10 -4.52
CA VAL A 116 2.44 11.48 -5.69
C VAL A 116 2.08 10.02 -5.43
N PHE A 117 3.03 9.21 -4.94
CA PHE A 117 2.72 7.81 -4.64
C PHE A 117 1.66 7.73 -3.56
N GLU A 118 1.83 8.47 -2.47
CA GLU A 118 0.91 8.49 -1.33
C GLU A 118 -0.50 8.93 -1.74
N ALA A 119 -0.63 9.97 -2.56
CA ALA A 119 -1.91 10.40 -3.08
C ALA A 119 -2.58 9.34 -3.97
N LEU A 120 -1.81 8.60 -4.77
CA LEU A 120 -2.33 7.53 -5.61
C LEU A 120 -2.73 6.29 -4.79
N SER A 121 -1.97 5.94 -3.76
CA SER A 121 -2.23 4.76 -2.92
C SER A 121 -3.34 4.99 -1.90
N THR A 122 -3.53 6.22 -1.42
CA THR A 122 -4.53 6.55 -0.38
C THR A 122 -5.81 7.19 -0.90
N ARG A 123 -5.70 7.99 -1.98
CA ARG A 123 -6.81 8.76 -2.55
C ARG A 123 -7.00 8.51 -4.05
N GLY A 124 -6.32 7.51 -4.62
CA GLY A 124 -6.39 7.22 -6.05
C GLY A 124 -7.77 6.82 -6.56
N ASP A 125 -8.65 6.38 -5.66
CA ASP A 125 -10.01 5.95 -5.93
C ASP A 125 -11.08 6.97 -5.51
N TRP A 126 -10.70 8.23 -5.26
CA TRP A 126 -11.59 9.30 -4.79
C TRP A 126 -12.91 9.41 -5.60
N MET A 127 -12.87 9.06 -6.89
CA MET A 127 -14.02 9.10 -7.80
C MET A 127 -15.05 7.98 -7.57
N LEU A 128 -14.69 6.93 -6.83
CA LEU A 128 -15.55 5.78 -6.51
C LEU A 128 -16.34 5.98 -5.21
N GLY A 129 -15.90 6.91 -4.35
CA GLY A 129 -16.53 7.18 -3.06
C GLY A 129 -16.71 5.91 -2.21
N GLU A 130 -17.84 5.82 -1.51
CA GLU A 130 -18.21 4.68 -0.66
C GLU A 130 -18.92 3.55 -1.43
N SER A 131 -18.82 3.49 -2.76
CA SER A 131 -19.53 2.47 -3.52
C SER A 131 -18.98 1.06 -3.22
N GLU A 132 -19.86 0.15 -2.78
CA GLU A 132 -19.56 -1.27 -2.56
C GLU A 132 -19.92 -2.17 -3.75
N ALA A 133 -20.17 -1.57 -4.92
CA ALA A 133 -20.56 -2.35 -6.10
C ALA A 133 -19.36 -3.18 -6.63
N PRO A 134 -19.57 -4.39 -7.18
CA PRO A 134 -18.47 -5.24 -7.65
C PRO A 134 -17.54 -4.58 -8.68
N TRP A 135 -18.08 -3.69 -9.52
CA TRP A 135 -17.29 -2.92 -10.49
C TRP A 135 -16.39 -1.87 -9.82
N ALA A 136 -16.83 -1.29 -8.69
CA ALA A 136 -16.05 -0.34 -7.93
C ALA A 136 -14.84 -1.05 -7.29
N ASP A 137 -15.03 -2.22 -6.69
CA ASP A 137 -13.94 -3.02 -6.13
C ASP A 137 -12.96 -3.52 -7.19
N GLN A 138 -13.44 -3.91 -8.37
CA GLN A 138 -12.56 -4.23 -9.49
C GLN A 138 -11.73 -3.01 -9.92
N THR A 139 -12.35 -1.83 -9.92
CA THR A 139 -11.67 -0.58 -10.28
C THR A 139 -10.64 -0.19 -9.23
N ARG A 140 -10.97 -0.24 -7.92
CA ARG A 140 -10.03 0.00 -6.81
C ARG A 140 -8.81 -0.91 -6.93
N ARG A 141 -9.00 -2.21 -7.16
CA ARG A 141 -7.91 -3.17 -7.36
C ARG A 141 -7.01 -2.79 -8.54
N ALA A 142 -7.59 -2.36 -9.65
CA ALA A 142 -6.81 -1.94 -10.81
C ALA A 142 -6.02 -0.63 -10.55
N LEU A 143 -6.64 0.34 -9.86
CA LEU A 143 -6.01 1.62 -9.51
C LEU A 143 -4.86 1.42 -8.52
N PHE A 144 -5.11 0.72 -7.41
CA PHE A 144 -4.10 0.44 -6.39
C PHE A 144 -3.00 -0.47 -6.92
N GLY A 145 -3.31 -1.49 -7.73
CA GLY A 145 -2.28 -2.29 -8.39
C GLY A 145 -1.45 -1.50 -9.41
N THR A 146 -1.98 -0.39 -9.94
CA THR A 146 -1.20 0.54 -10.77
C THR A 146 -0.34 1.46 -9.90
N ALA A 147 -0.87 1.95 -8.77
CA ALA A 147 -0.12 2.74 -7.80
C ALA A 147 1.05 1.94 -7.18
N GLU A 148 0.84 0.66 -6.89
CA GLU A 148 1.86 -0.26 -6.36
C GLU A 148 3.05 -0.41 -7.32
N ARG A 149 2.83 -0.42 -8.65
CA ARG A 149 3.94 -0.40 -9.63
C ARG A 149 4.78 0.87 -9.59
N LEU A 150 4.31 1.88 -8.87
CA LEU A 150 5.00 3.14 -8.62
C LEU A 150 5.57 3.23 -7.19
N SER A 151 5.52 2.15 -6.39
CA SER A 151 6.06 2.12 -5.01
C SER A 151 7.52 2.53 -4.95
N TRP A 152 8.32 2.18 -5.97
CA TRP A 152 9.73 2.57 -6.07
C TRP A 152 9.96 4.09 -5.99
N LEU A 153 8.97 4.93 -6.32
CA LEU A 153 9.07 6.39 -6.15
C LEU A 153 9.06 6.78 -4.66
N HIS A 154 8.25 6.08 -3.86
CA HIS A 154 8.18 6.27 -2.42
C HIS A 154 9.44 5.71 -1.75
N ASP A 155 9.85 4.49 -2.09
CA ASP A 155 11.07 3.86 -1.55
C ASP A 155 12.33 4.68 -1.88
N ALA A 156 12.36 5.39 -3.01
CA ALA A 156 13.48 6.25 -3.38
C ALA A 156 13.52 7.59 -2.62
N THR A 157 12.45 7.94 -1.89
CA THR A 157 12.27 9.26 -1.29
C THR A 157 11.98 9.24 0.20
N HIS A 158 11.64 8.08 0.77
CA HIS A 158 11.39 7.88 2.20
C HIS A 158 12.35 6.84 2.75
N ASP A 159 12.84 7.13 3.95
CA ASP A 159 13.68 6.24 4.75
C ASP A 159 12.94 6.05 6.08
N ASN A 160 12.44 4.84 6.33
CA ASN A 160 11.67 4.55 7.54
C ASN A 160 12.61 3.96 8.60
N ALA A 161 12.86 4.73 9.67
CA ALA A 161 13.79 4.34 10.73
C ALA A 161 13.44 3.03 11.46
N TYR A 162 12.22 2.51 11.30
CA TYR A 162 11.78 1.25 11.90
C TYR A 162 11.98 0.04 10.99
N GLU A 163 12.23 0.24 9.70
CA GLU A 163 12.42 -0.86 8.73
C GLU A 163 13.64 -1.72 9.12
N ASP A 164 14.75 -1.07 9.49
CA ASP A 164 15.98 -1.74 9.95
C ASP A 164 15.83 -2.46 11.31
N LEU A 165 14.77 -2.18 12.06
CA LEU A 165 14.53 -2.80 13.37
C LEU A 165 13.72 -4.10 13.27
N ILE A 166 13.12 -4.37 12.11
CA ILE A 166 12.21 -5.49 11.90
C ILE A 166 12.92 -6.59 11.13
N ASP A 167 12.76 -7.83 11.60
CA ASP A 167 13.22 -9.00 10.85
C ASP A 167 12.43 -9.10 9.53
N PRO A 168 13.08 -9.07 8.35
CA PRO A 168 12.39 -9.12 7.05
C PRO A 168 11.55 -10.38 6.82
N SER A 169 11.71 -11.43 7.63
CA SER A 169 10.82 -12.60 7.59
C SER A 169 9.43 -12.31 8.14
N LEU A 170 9.29 -11.32 9.04
CA LEU A 170 8.02 -10.93 9.64
C LEU A 170 7.17 -10.06 8.71
N THR A 171 7.75 -9.49 7.65
CA THR A 171 7.02 -8.66 6.66
C THR A 171 6.50 -9.48 5.48
N GLN A 172 6.92 -10.74 5.36
CA GLN A 172 6.54 -11.61 4.25
C GLN A 172 5.25 -12.38 4.54
N THR A 173 4.34 -12.37 3.57
CA THR A 173 3.16 -13.25 3.58
C THR A 173 3.57 -14.68 3.24
N ARG A 174 2.88 -15.67 3.79
CA ARG A 174 3.00 -17.06 3.39
C ARG A 174 2.51 -17.15 1.95
N SER A 175 3.40 -17.48 1.03
CA SER A 175 3.07 -17.55 -0.39
C SER A 175 1.97 -18.59 -0.65
N ASP A 176 0.95 -18.20 -1.40
CA ASP A 176 -0.10 -19.07 -1.98
C ASP A 176 0.46 -20.04 -3.06
N ASP A 177 1.76 -20.28 -3.07
CA ASP A 177 2.48 -21.00 -4.12
C ASP A 177 2.36 -22.52 -3.96
N GLY A 178 1.16 -23.03 -3.65
CA GLY A 178 0.71 -24.42 -3.83
C GLY A 178 1.61 -25.55 -3.30
N THR A 179 2.67 -25.21 -2.56
CA THR A 179 3.71 -26.12 -2.13
C THR A 179 3.60 -26.18 -0.63
N ALA A 180 2.68 -27.03 -0.17
CA ALA A 180 2.65 -27.46 1.20
C ALA A 180 4.08 -27.80 1.66
N PRO A 181 4.53 -27.34 2.84
CA PRO A 181 5.79 -27.78 3.38
C PRO A 181 5.77 -29.31 3.40
N ARG A 182 6.81 -29.95 2.82
CA ARG A 182 6.97 -31.40 2.93
C ARG A 182 6.95 -31.74 4.42
N ALA A 183 5.95 -32.50 4.83
CA ALA A 183 5.79 -33.01 6.17
C ALA A 183 7.07 -33.75 6.60
N GLY A 184 7.90 -33.05 7.36
CA GLY A 184 8.93 -33.62 8.21
C GLY A 184 8.30 -33.84 9.58
N GLU A 185 8.31 -35.10 9.98
CA GLU A 185 7.76 -35.73 11.18
C GLU A 185 7.75 -34.90 12.48
N ASP A 186 6.67 -35.14 13.24
CA ASP A 186 6.45 -34.84 14.66
C ASP A 186 5.88 -33.45 15.04
N ARG A 187 4.69 -33.14 14.53
CA ARG A 187 3.75 -32.24 15.23
C ARG A 187 2.51 -33.03 15.62
N ARG A 188 2.43 -33.41 16.91
CA ARG A 188 1.14 -33.75 17.53
C ARG A 188 0.29 -32.48 17.56
N THR A 189 -0.50 -32.28 16.53
CA THR A 189 -1.54 -31.26 16.48
C THR A 189 -2.67 -31.67 17.41
N VAL A 190 -2.93 -30.84 18.41
CA VAL A 190 -4.18 -30.88 19.18
C VAL A 190 -5.26 -30.34 18.23
N GLU A 191 -6.09 -31.21 17.67
CA GLU A 191 -7.30 -30.79 16.95
C GLU A 191 -8.35 -30.31 17.98
N PRO A 192 -8.86 -29.07 17.88
CA PRO A 192 -10.09 -28.69 18.55
C PRO A 192 -11.27 -29.22 17.74
N SER A 193 -12.04 -30.11 18.34
CA SER A 193 -13.34 -30.54 17.84
C SER A 193 -14.37 -29.42 18.06
N ALA A 194 -14.52 -28.53 17.09
CA ALA A 194 -15.62 -27.57 17.04
C ALA A 194 -16.47 -27.79 15.77
N PRO A 195 -17.81 -27.67 15.85
CA PRO A 195 -18.71 -27.99 14.75
C PRO A 195 -18.52 -27.05 13.55
N ALA A 196 -18.78 -27.57 12.35
CA ALA A 196 -18.64 -26.86 11.08
C ALA A 196 -19.59 -25.64 11.01
N VAL A 197 -19.04 -24.45 11.22
CA VAL A 197 -19.69 -23.17 10.92
C VAL A 197 -19.31 -22.77 9.49
N SER A 198 -20.26 -22.22 8.73
CA SER A 198 -20.02 -21.73 7.37
C SER A 198 -18.92 -20.64 7.35
N PRO A 199 -17.94 -20.68 6.42
CA PRO A 199 -16.80 -19.74 6.40
C PRO A 199 -17.18 -18.25 6.39
N GLY A 200 -18.30 -17.90 5.74
CA GLY A 200 -18.77 -16.51 5.65
C GLY A 200 -19.36 -15.94 6.95
N ASP A 201 -19.72 -16.76 7.92
CA ASP A 201 -20.30 -16.32 9.21
C ASP A 201 -19.29 -16.32 10.36
N LEU A 202 -18.12 -16.95 10.20
CA LEU A 202 -17.06 -17.06 11.22
C LEU A 202 -16.27 -15.76 11.48
N TYR A 203 -16.38 -14.78 10.57
CA TYR A 203 -15.55 -13.58 10.56
C TYR A 203 -16.36 -12.31 10.38
N ARG A 204 -17.58 -12.28 10.91
CA ARG A 204 -18.31 -11.02 11.04
C ARG A 204 -17.55 -10.11 11.99
N THR A 205 -17.16 -8.94 11.50
CA THR A 205 -16.61 -7.84 12.29
C THR A 205 -17.73 -7.08 13.02
N ASP A 206 -18.80 -7.77 13.44
CA ASP A 206 -19.93 -7.15 14.12
C ASP A 206 -19.39 -6.50 15.41
N GLY A 207 -19.35 -5.16 15.44
CA GLY A 207 -18.75 -4.41 16.54
C GLY A 207 -17.27 -4.08 16.39
N TRP A 208 -16.69 -4.12 15.18
CA TRP A 208 -15.40 -3.49 14.86
C TRP A 208 -15.57 -1.98 14.55
N PRO A 209 -14.71 -1.10 15.07
CA PRO A 209 -13.64 -1.36 16.04
C PRO A 209 -14.19 -1.84 17.39
N PHE A 210 -13.50 -2.80 18.01
CA PHE A 210 -13.95 -3.40 19.27
C PHE A 210 -13.99 -2.39 20.41
N ALA A 211 -14.83 -2.65 21.41
CA ALA A 211 -14.80 -1.88 22.64
C ALA A 211 -13.40 -1.95 23.29
N PRO A 212 -12.92 -0.85 23.90
CA PRO A 212 -11.59 -0.77 24.52
C PRO A 212 -11.57 -1.47 25.89
N THR A 213 -11.97 -2.73 25.89
CA THR A 213 -11.99 -3.62 27.06
C THR A 213 -11.13 -4.82 26.74
N LEU A 214 -10.22 -5.16 27.65
CA LEU A 214 -9.35 -6.32 27.51
C LEU A 214 -10.15 -7.61 27.36
N HIS A 215 -9.67 -8.49 26.50
CA HIS A 215 -10.21 -9.83 26.33
C HIS A 215 -10.16 -10.61 27.67
N PRO A 216 -11.23 -11.30 28.10
CA PRO A 216 -11.26 -12.01 29.38
C PRO A 216 -10.10 -12.99 29.58
N ALA A 217 -9.72 -13.73 28.54
CA ALA A 217 -8.59 -14.66 28.60
C ALA A 217 -7.23 -13.98 28.91
N VAL A 218 -7.06 -12.69 28.59
CA VAL A 218 -5.85 -11.92 28.94
C VAL A 218 -5.90 -11.45 30.39
N VAL A 219 -7.07 -11.04 30.87
CA VAL A 219 -7.30 -10.65 32.27
C VAL A 219 -7.09 -11.84 33.21
N GLU A 220 -7.54 -13.03 32.80
CA GLU A 220 -7.43 -14.26 33.57
C GLU A 220 -6.09 -15.01 33.38
N LEU A 221 -5.17 -14.48 32.57
CA LEU A 221 -3.89 -15.13 32.26
C LEU A 221 -3.01 -15.21 33.51
N PRO A 222 -2.71 -16.42 34.02
CA PRO A 222 -1.87 -16.58 35.19
C PRO A 222 -0.38 -16.40 34.87
N PRO A 223 0.44 -15.88 35.80
CA PRO A 223 1.88 -15.68 35.59
C PRO A 223 2.64 -16.95 35.17
N GLU A 224 2.21 -18.14 35.63
CA GLU A 224 2.83 -19.42 35.25
C GLU A 224 2.70 -19.76 33.76
N HIS A 225 1.77 -19.10 33.05
CA HIS A 225 1.60 -19.26 31.61
C HIS A 225 2.32 -18.19 30.80
N GLU A 226 2.89 -17.17 31.45
CA GLU A 226 3.64 -16.07 30.83
C GLU A 226 5.16 -16.29 30.79
N THR A 227 5.58 -17.55 30.66
CA THR A 227 6.99 -17.92 30.67
C THR A 227 7.67 -17.78 29.31
N SER A 228 6.90 -17.90 28.23
CA SER A 228 7.37 -17.72 26.85
C SER A 228 6.23 -17.30 25.93
N ILE A 229 6.57 -16.80 24.74
CA ILE A 229 5.61 -16.42 23.70
C ILE A 229 4.69 -17.61 23.36
N GLU A 230 5.25 -18.81 23.20
CA GLU A 230 4.48 -20.02 22.87
C GLU A 230 3.57 -20.47 24.00
N SER A 231 3.98 -20.26 25.25
CA SER A 231 3.15 -20.59 26.42
C SER A 231 1.90 -19.69 26.47
N VAL A 232 2.08 -18.38 26.24
CA VAL A 232 0.99 -17.41 26.18
C VAL A 232 0.06 -17.73 25.01
N ALA A 233 0.60 -17.89 23.80
CA ALA A 233 -0.19 -18.22 22.62
C ALA A 233 -1.02 -19.50 22.82
N ARG A 234 -0.40 -20.56 23.36
CA ARG A 234 -1.10 -21.82 23.66
C ARG A 234 -2.21 -21.63 24.69
N TYR A 235 -1.98 -20.84 25.73
CA TYR A 235 -2.99 -20.55 26.74
C TYR A 235 -4.22 -19.85 26.14
N LEU A 236 -4.00 -18.83 25.33
CA LEU A 236 -5.05 -18.03 24.69
C LEU A 236 -5.82 -18.85 23.65
N VAL A 237 -5.12 -19.59 22.78
CA VAL A 237 -5.73 -20.50 21.78
C VAL A 237 -6.62 -21.55 22.44
N ALA A 238 -6.21 -22.09 23.59
CA ALA A 238 -6.97 -23.12 24.29
C ALA A 238 -8.27 -22.60 24.95
N ARG A 239 -8.40 -21.27 25.13
CA ARG A 239 -9.52 -20.64 25.83
C ARG A 239 -10.42 -19.82 24.92
N GLU A 240 -9.95 -19.45 23.74
CA GLU A 240 -10.74 -18.72 22.76
C GLU A 240 -10.88 -19.52 21.46
N ALA A 241 -12.11 -19.97 21.21
CA ALA A 241 -12.46 -20.79 20.06
C ALA A 241 -12.70 -19.94 18.82
N ASP A 242 -13.24 -18.74 19.00
CA ASP A 242 -13.55 -17.81 17.91
C ASP A 242 -12.23 -17.22 17.34
N PRO A 243 -11.96 -17.37 16.03
CA PRO A 243 -10.72 -16.89 15.44
C PRO A 243 -10.49 -15.37 15.58
N VAL A 244 -11.56 -14.59 15.50
CA VAL A 244 -11.50 -13.12 15.59
C VAL A 244 -11.19 -12.71 17.03
N GLN A 245 -11.91 -13.27 18.01
CA GLN A 245 -11.63 -13.03 19.43
C GLN A 245 -10.27 -13.56 19.86
N ARG A 246 -9.79 -14.65 19.25
CA ARG A 246 -8.43 -15.15 19.50
C ARG A 246 -7.37 -14.14 19.07
N VAL A 247 -7.53 -13.56 17.88
CA VAL A 247 -6.65 -12.46 17.42
C VAL A 247 -6.75 -11.26 18.37
N LYS A 248 -7.96 -10.87 18.78
CA LYS A 248 -8.17 -9.82 19.77
C LYS A 248 -7.43 -10.13 21.08
N ALA A 249 -7.45 -11.38 21.55
CA ALA A 249 -6.75 -11.78 22.77
C ALA A 249 -5.22 -11.68 22.63
N LEU A 250 -4.65 -12.07 21.48
CA LEU A 250 -3.22 -11.92 21.22
C LEU A 250 -2.82 -10.44 21.13
N HIS A 251 -3.63 -9.64 20.43
CA HIS A 251 -3.47 -8.19 20.33
C HIS A 251 -3.50 -7.51 21.70
N ASP A 252 -4.56 -7.76 22.47
CA ASP A 252 -4.78 -7.19 23.79
C ASP A 252 -3.66 -7.58 24.76
N TYR A 253 -3.11 -8.78 24.65
CA TYR A 253 -1.93 -9.17 25.45
C TYR A 253 -0.74 -8.25 25.15
N VAL A 254 -0.46 -7.92 23.90
CA VAL A 254 0.65 -7.01 23.56
C VAL A 254 0.34 -5.60 24.07
N ALA A 255 -0.85 -5.08 23.77
CA ALA A 255 -1.28 -3.74 24.19
C ALA A 255 -1.26 -3.58 25.72
N ASP A 256 -1.65 -4.62 26.47
CA ASP A 256 -1.67 -4.63 27.94
C ASP A 256 -0.29 -4.88 28.56
N ARG A 257 0.58 -5.71 27.97
CA ARG A 257 1.84 -6.11 28.60
C ARG A 257 3.06 -5.34 28.15
N VAL A 258 2.98 -4.61 27.05
CA VAL A 258 4.09 -3.78 26.54
C VAL A 258 3.79 -2.31 26.82
N ALA A 259 4.75 -1.58 27.38
CA ALA A 259 4.70 -0.13 27.53
C ALA A 259 5.57 0.55 26.46
N TYR A 260 5.14 1.74 26.00
CA TYR A 260 5.89 2.45 24.97
C TYR A 260 7.20 3.02 25.51
N ASP A 261 8.31 2.76 24.83
CA ASP A 261 9.66 3.20 25.20
C ASP A 261 9.91 4.65 24.75
N VAL A 262 9.32 5.60 25.49
CA VAL A 262 9.46 7.04 25.22
C VAL A 262 10.94 7.50 25.24
N PRO A 263 11.80 7.06 26.18
CA PRO A 263 13.23 7.40 26.12
C PRO A 263 13.92 6.94 24.84
N ALA A 264 13.65 5.71 24.36
CA ALA A 264 14.19 5.24 23.09
C ALA A 264 13.67 6.06 21.91
N LEU A 265 12.36 6.35 21.86
CA LEU A 265 11.76 7.23 20.84
C LEU A 265 12.47 8.59 20.79
N ARG A 266 12.67 9.25 21.93
CA ARG A 266 13.26 10.60 22.00
C ARG A 266 14.73 10.62 21.64
N SER A 267 15.47 9.56 21.96
CA SER A 267 16.91 9.48 21.70
C SER A 267 17.24 8.95 20.30
N GLY A 268 16.30 8.28 19.62
CA GLY A 268 16.54 7.55 18.37
C GLY A 268 17.44 6.33 18.54
N GLN A 269 17.70 5.91 19.78
CA GLN A 269 18.53 4.74 20.10
C GLN A 269 17.64 3.63 20.63
N PHE A 270 17.40 2.64 19.78
CA PHE A 270 16.48 1.56 20.08
C PHE A 270 17.24 0.36 20.66
N PRO A 271 16.85 -0.13 21.86
CA PRO A 271 17.23 -1.47 22.30
C PRO A 271 16.70 -2.55 21.33
N PRO A 272 17.11 -3.83 21.44
CA PRO A 272 16.65 -4.89 20.55
C PRO A 272 15.12 -5.02 20.46
N GLN A 273 14.55 -4.81 19.28
CA GLN A 273 13.09 -4.83 19.05
C GLN A 273 12.57 -6.23 18.65
N ASP A 274 13.39 -7.28 18.74
CA ASP A 274 12.93 -8.65 18.51
C ASP A 274 11.89 -9.09 19.55
N ALA A 275 10.95 -9.94 19.13
CA ALA A 275 9.81 -10.38 19.94
C ALA A 275 10.22 -10.93 21.32
N GLU A 276 11.32 -11.68 21.38
CA GLU A 276 11.79 -12.35 22.58
C GLU A 276 12.42 -11.35 23.58
N SER A 277 13.17 -10.36 23.08
CA SER A 277 13.65 -9.23 23.87
C SER A 277 12.51 -8.36 24.40
N VAL A 278 11.50 -8.06 23.57
CA VAL A 278 10.33 -7.28 23.97
C VAL A 278 9.48 -8.02 24.98
N PHE A 279 9.26 -9.33 24.78
CA PHE A 279 8.54 -10.19 25.71
C PHE A 279 9.17 -10.12 27.11
N ARG A 280 10.50 -10.21 27.22
CA ARG A 280 11.18 -10.14 28.52
C ARG A 280 11.17 -8.74 29.15
N ARG A 281 11.38 -7.70 28.34
CA ARG A 281 11.53 -6.32 28.85
C ARG A 281 10.21 -5.63 29.13
N ARG A 282 9.12 -6.06 28.49
CA ARG A 282 7.79 -5.45 28.58
C ARG A 282 7.77 -3.97 28.14
N THR A 283 8.78 -3.54 27.37
CA THR A 283 8.90 -2.19 26.80
C THR A 283 9.41 -2.26 25.36
N ALA A 284 8.84 -1.45 24.48
CA ALA A 284 9.22 -1.39 23.06
C ALA A 284 8.75 -0.08 22.40
N VAL A 285 9.24 0.19 21.19
CA VAL A 285 8.58 1.10 20.25
C VAL A 285 7.69 0.30 19.30
N CYS A 286 7.04 0.96 18.34
CA CYS A 286 6.06 0.34 17.44
C CYS A 286 6.57 -0.94 16.76
N ALA A 287 7.82 -0.93 16.26
CA ALA A 287 8.48 -2.10 15.67
C ALA A 287 8.47 -3.33 16.59
N GLY A 288 8.81 -3.15 17.88
CA GLY A 288 8.90 -4.26 18.82
C GLY A 288 7.55 -4.79 19.28
N SER A 289 6.56 -3.91 19.44
CA SER A 289 5.17 -4.33 19.69
C SER A 289 4.62 -5.13 18.52
N ALA A 290 4.85 -4.66 17.29
CA ALA A 290 4.39 -5.35 16.08
C ALA A 290 5.09 -6.71 15.89
N ALA A 291 6.39 -6.79 16.19
CA ALA A 291 7.14 -8.04 16.14
C ALA A 291 6.64 -9.06 17.18
N LEU A 292 6.31 -8.62 18.40
CA LEU A 292 5.75 -9.52 19.43
C LEU A 292 4.37 -10.05 19.02
N LEU A 293 3.51 -9.23 18.44
CA LEU A 293 2.20 -9.69 17.96
C LEU A 293 2.35 -10.71 16.82
N ALA A 294 3.28 -10.48 15.89
CA ALA A 294 3.56 -11.43 14.80
C ALA A 294 4.06 -12.79 15.35
N ALA A 295 4.98 -12.78 16.32
CA ALA A 295 5.48 -14.00 16.95
C ALA A 295 4.40 -14.77 17.74
N LEU A 296 3.51 -14.05 18.44
CA LEU A 296 2.34 -14.66 19.08
C LEU A 296 1.39 -15.29 18.06
N GLY A 297 1.17 -14.62 16.92
CA GLY A 297 0.42 -15.15 15.78
C GLY A 297 1.03 -16.45 15.26
N GLU A 298 2.33 -16.46 15.01
CA GLU A 298 3.05 -17.65 14.54
C GLU A 298 2.87 -18.83 15.51
N ALA A 299 3.06 -18.61 16.82
CA ALA A 299 2.88 -19.62 17.84
C ALA A 299 1.42 -20.09 17.99
N ALA A 300 0.45 -19.23 17.65
CA ALA A 300 -0.97 -19.54 17.61
C ALA A 300 -1.43 -20.18 16.29
N GLY A 301 -0.55 -20.29 15.29
CA GLY A 301 -0.89 -20.78 13.96
C GLY A 301 -1.69 -19.78 13.10
N ILE A 302 -1.66 -18.49 13.45
CA ILE A 302 -2.33 -17.40 12.75
C ILE A 302 -1.28 -16.62 11.96
N GLU A 303 -1.57 -16.34 10.70
CA GLU A 303 -0.69 -15.49 9.90
C GLU A 303 -0.91 -14.02 10.27
N ILE A 304 0.11 -13.46 10.92
CA ILE A 304 0.20 -12.06 11.28
C ILE A 304 1.55 -11.56 10.78
N VAL A 305 1.54 -10.58 9.90
CA VAL A 305 2.76 -9.96 9.37
C VAL A 305 2.91 -8.54 9.92
N VAL A 306 4.14 -8.06 9.96
CA VAL A 306 4.46 -6.67 10.29
C VAL A 306 4.37 -5.84 9.02
N VAL A 307 3.72 -4.68 9.11
CA VAL A 307 3.64 -3.68 8.07
C VAL A 307 4.40 -2.45 8.54
N VAL A 308 5.32 -1.98 7.70
CA VAL A 308 6.09 -0.75 7.93
C VAL A 308 5.60 0.30 6.95
N GLY A 309 5.37 1.52 7.42
CA GLY A 309 4.94 2.62 6.59
C GLY A 309 4.81 3.90 7.40
N ASP A 310 4.06 4.87 6.88
CA ASP A 310 3.88 6.15 7.55
C ASP A 310 2.51 6.24 8.22
N ALA A 311 2.50 6.79 9.43
CA ALA A 311 1.28 7.06 10.18
C ALA A 311 1.06 8.56 10.33
N ARG A 312 -0.21 8.95 10.45
CA ARG A 312 -0.61 10.33 10.76
C ARG A 312 -0.46 10.56 12.26
N ASP A 313 0.26 11.60 12.64
CA ASP A 313 0.22 12.07 14.02
C ASP A 313 -1.11 12.83 14.29
N SER A 314 -1.41 12.97 15.56
CA SER A 314 -2.56 13.68 16.17
C SER A 314 -2.77 15.12 15.68
N ASP A 315 -1.73 15.77 15.14
CA ASP A 315 -1.81 17.11 14.56
C ASP A 315 -2.42 17.12 13.13
N GLY A 316 -2.69 15.95 12.55
CA GLY A 316 -3.31 15.80 11.23
C GLY A 316 -2.42 16.23 10.07
N LEU A 317 -1.18 16.62 10.35
CA LEU A 317 -0.17 16.94 9.35
C LEU A 317 0.33 15.64 8.68
N PHE A 318 0.49 15.71 7.36
CA PHE A 318 1.00 14.63 6.50
C PHE A 318 2.54 14.60 6.51
N ASP A 319 3.17 14.86 7.65
CA ASP A 319 4.63 14.81 7.74
C ASP A 319 5.19 13.37 7.87
N GLY A 320 4.32 12.36 7.80
CA GLY A 320 4.67 10.96 7.60
C GLY A 320 5.65 10.50 8.67
N THR A 321 5.16 10.29 9.89
CA THR A 321 6.02 9.70 10.92
C THR A 321 6.06 8.20 10.66
N GLY A 322 7.26 7.68 10.40
CA GLY A 322 7.46 6.24 10.24
C GLY A 322 6.83 5.48 11.40
N HIS A 323 6.20 4.35 11.08
CA HIS A 323 5.47 3.53 12.03
C HIS A 323 5.48 2.06 11.59
N ALA A 324 5.20 1.17 12.54
CA ALA A 324 5.06 -0.26 12.30
C ALA A 324 3.83 -0.81 13.03
N TRP A 325 3.01 -1.55 12.30
CA TRP A 325 1.78 -2.17 12.80
C TRP A 325 1.65 -3.59 12.22
N ASN A 326 0.50 -4.24 12.37
CA ASN A 326 0.28 -5.60 11.89
C ASN A 326 -0.84 -5.69 10.86
N ALA A 327 -0.68 -6.61 9.91
CA ALA A 327 -1.75 -7.12 9.07
C ALA A 327 -2.00 -8.59 9.41
N ILE A 328 -3.25 -8.96 9.62
CA ILE A 328 -3.68 -10.28 10.09
C ILE A 328 -4.52 -10.93 8.99
N ASN A 329 -4.15 -12.14 8.58
CA ASN A 329 -4.91 -12.92 7.61
C ASN A 329 -5.89 -13.84 8.33
N LEU A 330 -7.18 -13.59 8.12
CA LEU A 330 -8.28 -14.45 8.56
C LEU A 330 -9.03 -14.94 7.32
N ASP A 331 -8.84 -16.22 6.98
CA ASP A 331 -9.52 -16.89 5.85
C ASP A 331 -9.37 -16.15 4.51
N GLY A 332 -8.15 -15.69 4.21
CA GLY A 332 -7.82 -14.98 2.97
C GLY A 332 -8.22 -13.50 2.97
N ARG A 333 -8.72 -12.97 4.09
CA ARG A 333 -9.04 -11.55 4.27
C ARG A 333 -8.04 -10.92 5.23
N TRP A 334 -7.49 -9.78 4.84
CA TRP A 334 -6.51 -9.04 5.62
C TRP A 334 -7.16 -7.95 6.46
N TYR A 335 -6.78 -7.88 7.74
CA TYR A 335 -7.25 -6.89 8.71
C TYR A 335 -6.05 -6.19 9.33
N LEU A 336 -6.13 -4.86 9.49
CA LEU A 336 -5.07 -4.09 10.15
C LEU A 336 -5.32 -4.03 11.65
N ALA A 337 -4.25 -4.16 12.44
CA ALA A 337 -4.27 -3.97 13.89
C ALA A 337 -3.00 -3.26 14.35
N ASP A 338 -3.12 -2.45 15.39
CA ASP A 338 -2.01 -1.67 15.95
C ASP A 338 -1.97 -1.81 17.47
N PRO A 339 -1.17 -2.76 17.99
CA PRO A 339 -1.05 -2.96 19.43
C PRO A 339 -0.33 -1.81 20.14
N THR A 340 0.29 -0.88 19.40
CA THR A 340 1.03 0.25 19.96
C THR A 340 0.10 1.39 20.32
N TRP A 341 -0.75 1.80 19.39
CA TRP A 341 -1.71 2.88 19.62
C TRP A 341 -2.84 2.45 20.56
N ASP A 342 -3.18 1.16 20.57
CA ASP A 342 -4.16 0.61 21.50
C ASP A 342 -3.59 0.36 22.91
N ALA A 343 -2.27 0.51 23.12
CA ALA A 343 -1.64 0.34 24.43
C ALA A 343 -1.78 1.57 25.34
N GLY A 344 -2.05 2.76 24.77
CA GLY A 344 -2.06 4.02 25.49
C GLY A 344 -1.57 5.20 24.64
N HIS A 345 -1.21 6.31 25.28
CA HIS A 345 -0.73 7.51 24.61
C HIS A 345 0.50 8.13 25.30
N VAL A 346 1.26 8.92 24.53
CA VAL A 346 2.41 9.67 25.04
C VAL A 346 2.02 11.14 25.22
N SER A 347 2.29 11.68 26.42
CA SER A 347 2.14 13.10 26.73
C SER A 347 3.46 13.63 27.29
N GLY A 348 4.15 14.47 26.51
CA GLY A 348 5.50 14.93 26.84
C GLY A 348 6.49 13.76 26.87
N ASP A 349 7.09 13.51 28.02
CA ASP A 349 8.06 12.41 28.25
C ASP A 349 7.45 11.22 29.00
N THR A 350 6.11 11.17 29.12
CA THR A 350 5.40 10.15 29.88
C THR A 350 4.45 9.36 28.99
N PHE A 351 4.53 8.04 29.07
CA PHE A 351 3.55 7.11 28.49
C PHE A 351 2.48 6.77 29.53
N SER A 352 1.22 6.84 29.13
CA SER A 352 0.05 6.49 29.95
C SER A 352 -0.77 5.43 29.23
N LYS A 353 -1.15 4.36 29.94
CA LYS A 353 -2.09 3.35 29.46
C LYS A 353 -3.52 3.83 29.56
#